data_AF-A0A524QX31-F1
#
_entry.id   AF-A0A524QX31-F1
#
_cell.length_a   1.000
_cell.length_b   1.000
_cell.length_c   1.000
_cell.angle_alpha   90.00
_cell.angle_beta   90.00
_cell.angle_gamma   90.00
#
_symmetry.space_group_name_H-M   'P 1'
#
loop_
_entity.id
_entity.type
_entity.pdbx_description
1 polymer ?
#
loop_
_entity_poly.entity_id
_entity_poly.type
_entity_poly.pdbx_seq_one_letter_code
_entity_poly.pdbx_strand_id
1 'polypeptide(L)'
;LLAAILAPTDAALGQSVVSHPRVPARIRQALNVESGLNDGIALPVVLMLAAVASNIGGGTEGTAHWVRFAVLQVTLGPLVGVAIGVGGAWLIDRSVANGWITTSFEGLSMLGIAFLGFALAELVGGNGFIAAFVGGMVFGNTVRHRCEFLFEFGEAEGQLLALATFLVFGAAMLPLTVGHLGWPVMGYAIASLTIVRMLPVALSLTGARLSWRTHLFLGWFGPRGLASILFALLILEQAEIPHREELLVVTIITVALSALAHGATAAPMANRYAAIVASRGECPEAMPVSEMPTRHGMPSVPGGH
;
A
#
# COMPACT_ATOMS: atom_id res chain seq x y z
N LEU A 1 -0.81 -10.00 -16.43
CA LEU A 1 -0.19 -8.70 -16.09
C LEU A 1 -1.20 -7.72 -15.50
N LEU A 2 -2.25 -7.31 -16.23
CA LEU A 2 -3.28 -6.36 -15.73
C LEU A 2 -3.85 -6.73 -14.35
N ALA A 3 -4.23 -8.00 -14.15
CA ALA A 3 -4.73 -8.47 -12.85
C ALA A 3 -3.71 -8.33 -11.71
N ALA A 4 -2.41 -8.47 -12.00
CA ALA A 4 -1.36 -8.31 -11.00
C ALA A 4 -1.09 -6.83 -10.68
N ILE A 5 -1.14 -5.94 -11.67
CA ILE A 5 -1.07 -4.48 -11.47
C ILE A 5 -2.19 -4.00 -10.57
N LEU A 6 -3.38 -4.56 -10.77
CA LEU A 6 -4.57 -4.23 -10.02
C LEU A 6 -4.73 -5.09 -8.76
N ALA A 7 -3.88 -6.06 -8.46
CA ALA A 7 -4.04 -6.88 -7.25
C ALA A 7 -3.83 -6.09 -5.93
N PRO A 8 -2.83 -5.19 -5.83
CA PRO A 8 -2.59 -4.41 -4.63
C PRO A 8 -3.78 -3.56 -4.23
N THR A 9 -3.91 -3.39 -2.92
CA THR A 9 -4.93 -2.56 -2.29
C THR A 9 -4.25 -1.46 -1.50
N ASP A 10 -4.76 -0.24 -1.61
CA ASP A 10 -4.16 0.96 -1.04
C ASP A 10 -4.84 1.36 0.27
N ALA A 11 -4.14 1.18 1.40
CA ALA A 11 -4.61 1.60 2.71
C ALA A 11 -4.87 3.10 2.80
N ALA A 12 -4.20 3.96 2.00
CA ALA A 12 -4.38 5.42 2.04
C ALA A 12 -5.82 5.82 1.72
N LEU A 13 -6.41 5.23 0.68
CA LEU A 13 -7.81 5.44 0.30
C LEU A 13 -8.79 4.80 1.30
N GLY A 14 -8.35 3.75 2.00
CA GLY A 14 -9.10 3.07 3.05
C GLY A 14 -8.94 3.67 4.45
N GLN A 15 -8.17 4.75 4.63
CA GLN A 15 -7.78 5.24 5.95
C GLN A 15 -8.96 5.56 6.86
N SER A 16 -10.00 6.19 6.31
CA SER A 16 -11.22 6.51 7.07
C SER A 16 -11.99 5.28 7.58
N VAL A 17 -11.67 4.08 7.09
CA VAL A 17 -12.19 2.80 7.58
C VAL A 17 -11.27 2.18 8.62
N VAL A 18 -9.96 2.11 8.34
CA VAL A 18 -8.99 1.45 9.24
C VAL A 18 -8.67 2.27 10.49
N SER A 19 -8.89 3.58 10.46
CA SER A 19 -8.76 4.47 11.62
C SER A 19 -10.08 4.66 12.37
N HIS A 20 -11.20 4.10 11.88
CA HIS A 20 -12.50 4.37 12.45
C HIS A 20 -12.69 3.67 13.82
N PRO A 21 -12.80 4.40 14.95
CA PRO A 21 -12.73 3.78 16.28
C PRO A 21 -13.85 2.77 16.56
N ARG A 22 -15.02 2.97 15.92
CA ARG A 22 -16.20 2.09 16.12
C ARG A 22 -16.18 0.82 15.27
N VAL A 23 -15.28 0.71 14.29
CA VAL A 23 -15.10 -0.54 13.54
C VAL A 23 -14.24 -1.46 14.40
N PRO A 24 -14.56 -2.75 14.58
CA PRO A 24 -13.78 -3.64 15.46
C PRO A 24 -12.29 -3.71 15.08
N ALA A 25 -11.41 -3.70 16.08
CA ALA A 25 -9.96 -3.67 15.90
C ALA A 25 -9.44 -4.80 14.99
N ARG A 26 -9.97 -6.01 15.16
CA ARG A 26 -9.65 -7.19 14.33
C ARG A 26 -9.88 -6.93 12.84
N ILE A 27 -10.96 -6.24 12.49
CA ILE A 27 -11.33 -5.95 11.09
C ILE A 27 -10.44 -4.84 10.52
N ARG A 28 -10.18 -3.79 11.31
CA ARG A 28 -9.28 -2.69 10.91
C ARG A 28 -7.85 -3.21 10.66
N GLN A 29 -7.35 -4.04 11.57
CA GLN A 29 -6.01 -4.64 11.47
C GLN A 29 -5.92 -5.61 10.29
N ALA A 30 -6.94 -6.42 10.04
CA ALA A 30 -6.96 -7.31 8.89
C ALA A 30 -6.79 -6.54 7.58
N LEU A 31 -7.53 -5.43 7.40
CA LEU A 31 -7.40 -4.56 6.23
C LEU A 31 -6.02 -3.90 6.13
N ASN A 32 -5.46 -3.45 7.26
CA ASN A 32 -4.14 -2.81 7.29
C ASN A 32 -3.02 -3.82 6.92
N VAL A 33 -3.09 -5.04 7.47
CA VAL A 33 -2.15 -6.12 7.17
C VAL A 33 -2.28 -6.56 5.71
N GLU A 34 -3.50 -6.70 5.21
CA GLU A 34 -3.74 -7.06 3.81
C GLU A 34 -3.09 -6.05 2.85
N SER A 35 -3.31 -4.75 3.05
CA SER A 35 -2.71 -3.72 2.21
C SER A 35 -1.18 -3.72 2.29
N GLY A 36 -0.61 -3.77 3.49
CA GLY A 36 0.85 -3.78 3.65
C GLY A 36 1.52 -5.04 3.06
N LEU A 37 0.90 -6.20 3.20
CA LEU A 37 1.40 -7.45 2.63
C LEU A 37 1.31 -7.45 1.10
N ASN A 38 0.20 -6.94 0.56
CA ASN A 38 -0.02 -6.88 -0.89
C ASN A 38 0.97 -5.94 -1.57
N ASP A 39 1.23 -4.76 -1.01
CA ASP A 39 2.17 -3.79 -1.58
C ASP A 39 3.60 -4.36 -1.66
N GLY A 40 4.03 -5.13 -0.67
CA GLY A 40 5.35 -5.77 -0.66
C GLY A 40 5.49 -6.96 -1.62
N ILE A 41 4.45 -7.79 -1.77
CA ILE A 41 4.53 -9.05 -2.55
C ILE A 41 4.16 -8.86 -4.03
N ALA A 42 3.37 -7.83 -4.37
CA ALA A 42 2.84 -7.70 -5.73
C ALA A 42 3.90 -7.29 -6.76
N LEU A 43 4.83 -6.42 -6.41
CA LEU A 43 5.83 -5.89 -7.36
C LEU A 43 6.65 -7.01 -8.03
N PRO A 44 7.23 -7.99 -7.32
CA PRO A 44 7.96 -9.10 -7.94
C PRO A 44 7.11 -9.89 -8.94
N VAL A 45 5.83 -10.11 -8.61
CA VAL A 45 4.88 -10.81 -9.49
C VAL A 45 4.60 -9.97 -10.74
N VAL A 46 4.44 -8.65 -10.59
CA VAL A 46 4.23 -7.72 -11.70
C VAL A 46 5.44 -7.71 -12.63
N LEU A 47 6.66 -7.59 -12.10
CA LEU A 47 7.89 -7.60 -12.89
C LEU A 47 8.07 -8.92 -13.65
N MET A 48 7.82 -10.06 -12.98
CA MET A 48 7.86 -11.38 -13.62
C MET A 48 6.83 -11.51 -14.74
N LEU A 49 5.62 -10.99 -14.57
CA LEU A 49 4.59 -11.05 -15.60
C LEU A 49 4.85 -10.06 -16.75
N ALA A 50 5.45 -8.90 -16.45
CA ALA A 50 5.87 -7.93 -17.45
C ALA A 50 6.97 -8.52 -18.35
N ALA A 51 7.95 -9.18 -17.74
CA ALA A 51 9.00 -9.92 -18.43
C ALA A 51 8.47 -10.94 -19.45
N VAL A 52 7.54 -11.79 -19.00
CA VAL A 52 6.91 -12.81 -19.84
C VAL A 52 6.14 -12.13 -20.98
N ALA A 53 5.41 -11.06 -20.69
CA ALA A 53 4.64 -10.31 -21.70
C ALA A 53 5.55 -9.65 -22.75
N SER A 54 6.70 -9.10 -22.37
CA SER A 54 7.66 -8.49 -23.30
C SER A 54 8.37 -9.50 -24.19
N ASN A 55 8.68 -10.70 -23.67
CA ASN A 55 9.24 -11.78 -24.47
C ASN A 55 8.25 -12.25 -25.56
N ILE A 56 6.96 -12.29 -25.25
CA ILE A 56 5.91 -12.62 -26.23
C ILE A 56 5.79 -11.54 -27.33
N GLY A 57 6.11 -10.28 -27.01
CA GLY A 57 6.07 -9.14 -27.92
C GLY A 57 7.28 -8.99 -28.86
N GLY A 58 8.25 -9.91 -28.82
CA GLY A 58 9.45 -9.83 -29.66
C GLY A 58 10.64 -9.09 -29.05
N GLY A 59 10.62 -8.83 -27.74
CA GLY A 59 11.77 -8.28 -27.02
C GLY A 59 13.01 -9.18 -27.16
N THR A 60 14.16 -8.57 -27.45
CA THR A 60 15.45 -9.24 -27.71
C THR A 60 16.12 -9.79 -26.46
N GLU A 61 15.61 -9.45 -25.27
CA GLU A 61 16.16 -9.87 -23.99
C GLU A 61 15.54 -11.19 -23.52
N GLY A 62 16.35 -12.25 -23.55
CA GLY A 62 15.90 -13.59 -23.16
C GLY A 62 15.41 -13.67 -21.71
N THR A 63 14.58 -14.67 -21.42
CA THR A 63 13.97 -14.95 -20.09
C THR A 63 14.97 -14.88 -18.92
N ALA A 64 16.24 -15.24 -19.15
CA ALA A 64 17.30 -15.18 -18.15
C ALA A 64 17.61 -13.76 -17.66
N HIS A 65 17.51 -12.74 -18.53
CA HIS A 65 17.74 -11.34 -18.15
C HIS A 65 16.67 -10.87 -17.16
N TRP A 66 15.40 -11.14 -17.48
CA TRP A 66 14.28 -10.76 -16.64
C TRP A 66 14.21 -11.52 -15.31
N VAL A 67 14.55 -12.80 -15.30
CA VAL A 67 14.68 -13.57 -14.05
C VAL A 67 15.77 -12.96 -13.18
N ARG A 68 16.94 -12.63 -13.77
CA ARG A 68 18.01 -11.94 -13.06
C ARG A 68 17.56 -10.58 -12.53
N PHE A 69 16.86 -9.79 -13.36
CA PHE A 69 16.32 -8.49 -12.96
C PHE A 69 15.35 -8.61 -11.79
N ALA A 70 14.36 -9.51 -11.88
CA ALA A 70 13.41 -9.76 -10.79
C ALA A 70 14.11 -10.21 -9.50
N VAL A 71 15.11 -11.10 -9.60
CA VAL A 71 15.91 -11.54 -8.45
C VAL A 71 16.66 -10.36 -7.83
N LEU A 72 17.31 -9.51 -8.64
CA LEU A 72 18.04 -8.34 -8.14
C LEU A 72 17.10 -7.35 -7.44
N GLN A 73 15.93 -7.09 -8.02
CA GLN A 73 14.92 -6.20 -7.44
C GLN A 73 14.40 -6.71 -6.08
N VAL A 74 14.17 -8.01 -5.96
CA VAL A 74 13.70 -8.69 -4.73
C VAL A 74 14.81 -8.86 -3.68
N THR A 75 16.08 -8.86 -4.07
CA THR A 75 17.20 -9.11 -3.14
C THR A 75 17.89 -7.83 -2.72
N LEU A 76 18.35 -7.02 -3.68
CA LEU A 76 19.11 -5.80 -3.40
C LEU A 76 18.24 -4.74 -2.72
N GLY A 77 16.98 -4.60 -3.12
CA GLY A 77 16.03 -3.68 -2.48
C GLY A 77 15.93 -3.90 -0.97
N PRO A 78 15.51 -5.09 -0.50
CA PRO A 78 15.47 -5.40 0.93
C PRO A 78 16.82 -5.29 1.63
N LEU A 79 17.93 -5.70 1.01
CA LEU A 79 19.25 -5.59 1.64
C LEU A 79 19.63 -4.14 1.92
N VAL A 80 19.42 -3.25 0.94
CA VAL A 80 19.62 -1.80 1.13
C VAL A 80 18.64 -1.26 2.16
N GLY A 81 17.37 -1.67 2.10
CA GLY A 81 16.35 -1.29 3.07
C GLY A 81 16.74 -1.65 4.51
N VAL A 82 17.18 -2.88 4.76
CA VAL A 82 17.67 -3.32 6.08
C VAL A 82 18.86 -2.47 6.53
N ALA A 83 19.86 -2.27 5.65
CA ALA A 83 21.05 -1.49 5.98
C ALA A 83 20.70 -0.05 6.35
N ILE A 84 19.82 0.60 5.57
CA ILE A 84 19.39 1.98 5.78
C ILE A 84 18.44 2.09 6.96
N GLY A 85 17.57 1.11 7.20
CA GLY A 85 16.67 1.08 8.35
C GLY A 85 17.43 0.97 9.67
N VAL A 86 18.39 0.04 9.76
CA VAL A 86 19.25 -0.11 10.96
C VAL A 86 20.15 1.11 11.12
N GLY A 87 20.82 1.54 10.05
CA GLY A 87 21.72 2.68 10.08
C GLY A 87 21.00 3.99 10.43
N GLY A 88 19.81 4.20 9.87
CA GLY A 88 18.95 5.33 10.14
C GLY A 88 18.46 5.35 11.59
N ALA A 89 17.98 4.21 12.11
CA ALA A 89 17.56 4.10 13.50
C ALA A 89 18.72 4.41 14.46
N TRP A 90 19.89 3.83 14.19
CA TRP A 90 21.10 4.11 14.97
C TRP A 90 21.50 5.59 14.92
N LEU A 91 21.43 6.22 13.75
CA LEU A 91 21.80 7.62 13.57
C LEU A 91 20.85 8.56 14.32
N ILE A 92 19.54 8.29 14.28
CA ILE A 92 18.53 9.03 15.05
C ILE A 92 18.76 8.87 16.55
N ASP A 93 18.84 7.63 17.04
CA ASP A 93 19.06 7.35 18.46
C ASP A 93 20.35 8.03 18.97
N ARG A 94 21.43 7.99 18.18
CA ARG A 94 22.71 8.65 18.51
C ARG A 94 22.59 10.16 18.54
N SER A 95 21.88 10.75 17.57
CA SER A 95 21.70 12.20 17.45
C SER A 95 20.85 12.75 18.58
N VAL A 96 19.78 12.05 18.96
CA VAL A 96 18.95 12.39 20.12
C VAL A 96 19.75 12.26 21.42
N ALA A 97 20.47 11.15 21.61
CA ALA A 97 21.27 10.93 22.82
C ALA A 97 22.38 11.99 23.02
N ASN A 98 22.89 12.56 21.93
CA ASN A 98 23.89 13.63 21.97
C ASN A 98 23.29 15.05 21.95
N GLY A 99 21.97 15.20 21.84
CA GLY A 99 21.31 16.50 21.74
C GLY A 99 21.61 17.27 20.46
N TRP A 100 21.89 16.58 19.35
CA TRP A 100 22.24 17.20 18.06
C TRP A 100 21.04 17.66 17.23
N ILE A 101 19.86 17.09 17.50
CA ILE A 101 18.65 17.35 16.73
C ILE A 101 17.51 17.77 17.65
N THR A 102 16.63 18.63 17.15
CA THR A 102 15.37 18.95 17.80
C THR A 102 14.28 17.99 17.32
N THR A 103 13.16 17.95 18.05
CA THR A 103 12.00 17.10 17.70
C THR A 103 11.50 17.31 16.27
N SER A 104 11.50 18.54 15.76
CA SER A 104 11.12 18.81 14.36
C SER A 104 12.07 18.18 13.33
N PHE A 105 13.38 18.18 13.63
CA PHE A 105 14.39 17.58 12.75
C PHE A 105 14.40 16.05 12.81
N GLU A 106 13.91 15.44 13.90
CA GLU A 106 13.69 13.99 13.95
C GLU A 106 12.71 13.54 12.85
N GLY A 107 11.55 14.21 12.76
CA GLY A 107 10.55 13.95 11.72
C GLY A 107 11.10 14.09 10.31
N LEU A 108 11.82 15.20 10.06
CA LEU A 108 12.43 15.47 8.75
C LEU A 108 13.49 14.42 8.39
N SER A 109 14.23 13.93 9.37
CA SER A 109 15.27 12.92 9.18
C SER A 109 14.68 11.57 8.79
N MET A 110 13.50 11.19 9.29
CA MET A 110 12.80 9.98 8.84
C MET A 110 12.52 10.02 7.34
N LEU A 111 12.01 11.14 6.84
CA LEU A 111 11.73 11.31 5.42
C LEU A 111 13.04 11.27 4.60
N GLY A 112 14.10 11.89 5.10
CA GLY A 112 15.44 11.83 4.52
C GLY A 112 15.98 10.39 4.44
N ILE A 113 15.83 9.58 5.49
CA ILE A 113 16.23 8.18 5.52
C ILE A 113 15.43 7.36 4.49
N ALA A 114 14.12 7.61 4.36
CA ALA A 114 13.29 6.95 3.37
C ALA A 114 13.74 7.27 1.92
N PHE A 115 13.95 8.54 1.60
CA PHE A 115 14.45 8.95 0.28
C PHE A 115 15.87 8.44 0.00
N LEU A 116 16.74 8.44 1.01
CA LEU A 116 18.09 7.88 0.89
C LEU A 116 18.04 6.37 0.60
N GLY A 117 17.19 5.63 1.30
CA GLY A 117 16.97 4.20 1.06
C GLY A 117 16.47 3.92 -0.34
N PHE A 118 15.50 4.72 -0.82
CA PHE A 118 15.02 4.65 -2.19
C PHE A 118 16.15 4.89 -3.21
N ALA A 119 16.85 6.03 -3.09
CA ALA A 119 17.86 6.44 -4.06
C ALA A 119 19.05 5.48 -4.10
N LEU A 120 19.54 5.01 -2.95
CA LEU A 120 20.66 4.07 -2.89
C LEU A 120 20.29 2.70 -3.45
N ALA A 121 19.05 2.25 -3.27
CA ALA A 121 18.60 0.99 -3.84
C ALA A 121 18.55 1.05 -5.37
N GLU A 122 18.01 2.13 -5.94
CA GLU A 122 18.01 2.35 -7.40
C GLU A 122 19.44 2.40 -7.96
N LEU A 123 20.38 3.05 -7.27
CA LEU A 123 21.79 3.14 -7.71
C LEU A 123 22.50 1.78 -7.78
N VAL A 124 22.13 0.82 -6.93
CA VAL A 124 22.69 -0.53 -6.96
C VAL A 124 21.87 -1.50 -7.83
N GLY A 125 20.83 -1.01 -8.51
CA GLY A 125 19.93 -1.82 -9.34
C GLY A 125 18.91 -2.66 -8.54
N GLY A 126 18.72 -2.34 -7.26
CA GLY A 126 17.62 -2.85 -6.44
C GLY A 126 16.36 -2.00 -6.60
N ASN A 127 15.27 -2.43 -5.95
CA ASN A 127 14.02 -1.68 -6.00
C ASN A 127 13.93 -0.63 -4.90
N GLY A 128 13.82 0.65 -5.27
CA GLY A 128 13.71 1.76 -4.32
C GLY A 128 12.47 1.67 -3.41
N PHE A 129 11.33 1.21 -3.92
CA PHE A 129 10.10 1.10 -3.14
C PHE A 129 10.19 -0.01 -2.09
N ILE A 130 10.70 -1.18 -2.47
CA ILE A 130 10.93 -2.29 -1.53
C ILE A 130 11.95 -1.87 -0.47
N ALA A 131 13.01 -1.15 -0.87
CA ALA A 131 14.01 -0.65 0.07
C ALA A 131 13.41 0.34 1.07
N ALA A 132 12.57 1.28 0.63
CA ALA A 132 11.88 2.22 1.52
C ALA A 132 10.90 1.50 2.47
N PHE A 133 10.14 0.52 1.98
CA PHE A 133 9.21 -0.27 2.80
C PHE A 133 9.93 -1.11 3.86
N VAL A 134 10.93 -1.90 3.45
CA VAL A 134 11.73 -2.73 4.36
C VAL A 134 12.52 -1.83 5.32
N GLY A 135 13.05 -0.71 4.82
CA GLY A 135 13.75 0.29 5.63
C GLY A 135 12.86 0.88 6.72
N GLY A 136 11.63 1.28 6.39
CA GLY A 136 10.65 1.76 7.37
C GLY A 136 10.26 0.70 8.40
N MET A 137 10.04 -0.55 7.96
CA MET A 137 9.73 -1.67 8.86
C MET A 137 10.89 -1.97 9.82
N VAL A 138 12.12 -2.03 9.31
CA VAL A 138 13.31 -2.28 10.12
C VAL A 138 13.58 -1.09 11.04
N PHE A 139 13.48 0.14 10.54
CA PHE A 139 13.62 1.37 11.32
C PHE A 139 12.65 1.39 12.49
N GLY A 140 11.34 1.20 12.24
CA GLY A 140 10.31 1.24 13.28
C GLY A 140 10.45 0.15 14.35
N ASN A 141 11.07 -0.99 14.01
CA ASN A 141 11.36 -2.06 14.95
C ASN A 141 12.73 -1.95 15.64
N THR A 142 13.66 -1.16 15.10
CA THR A 142 15.03 -1.03 15.61
C THR A 142 15.22 0.24 16.45
N VAL A 143 14.51 1.31 16.12
CA VAL A 143 14.61 2.60 16.82
C VAL A 143 14.22 2.45 18.28
N ARG A 144 15.11 2.84 19.18
CA ARG A 144 14.87 2.75 20.63
C ARG A 144 14.17 3.99 21.14
N HIS A 145 14.50 5.14 20.57
CA HIS A 145 13.82 6.39 20.84
C HIS A 145 12.45 6.42 20.13
N ARG A 146 11.38 6.14 20.86
CA ARG A 146 10.01 6.20 20.34
C ARG A 146 9.36 7.53 20.66
N CYS A 147 9.66 8.53 19.85
CA CYS A 147 8.96 9.81 19.85
C CYS A 147 7.63 9.65 19.08
N GLU A 148 6.50 9.91 19.72
CA GLU A 148 5.17 9.84 19.08
C GLU A 148 5.11 10.78 17.87
N PHE A 149 5.67 11.98 18.00
CA PHE A 149 5.76 12.98 16.93
C PHE A 149 6.48 12.46 15.68
N LEU A 150 7.52 11.61 15.82
CA LEU A 150 8.25 11.07 14.68
C LEU A 150 7.34 10.25 13.76
N PHE A 151 6.48 9.42 14.35
CA PHE A 151 5.54 8.59 13.61
C PHE A 151 4.35 9.40 13.10
N GLU A 152 3.80 10.32 13.91
CA GLU A 152 2.72 11.20 13.47
C GLU A 152 3.14 12.09 12.30
N PHE A 153 4.37 12.62 12.34
CA PHE A 153 4.93 13.45 11.28
C PHE A 153 5.11 12.66 9.98
N GLY A 154 5.78 11.50 10.04
CA GLY A 154 5.97 10.65 8.86
C GLY A 154 4.64 10.23 8.23
N GLU A 155 3.64 10.00 9.06
CA GLU A 155 2.30 9.65 8.62
C GLU A 155 1.54 10.83 7.97
N ALA A 156 1.61 12.03 8.56
CA ALA A 156 1.00 13.23 7.98
C ALA A 156 1.64 13.58 6.62
N GLU A 157 2.96 13.53 6.53
CA GLU A 157 3.69 13.77 5.28
C GLU A 157 3.39 12.68 4.23
N GLY A 158 3.30 11.41 4.64
CA GLY A 158 2.89 10.31 3.77
C GLY A 158 1.51 10.53 3.17
N GLN A 159 0.54 11.00 3.97
CA GLN A 159 -0.79 11.36 3.47
C GLN A 159 -0.75 12.54 2.51
N LEU A 160 0.03 13.57 2.82
CA LEU A 160 0.15 14.74 1.97
C LEU A 160 0.71 14.36 0.59
N LEU A 161 1.76 13.55 0.57
CA LEU A 161 2.36 13.02 -0.66
C LEU A 161 1.40 12.12 -1.43
N ALA A 162 0.62 11.28 -0.74
CA ALA A 162 -0.41 10.46 -1.36
C ALA A 162 -1.50 11.31 -2.03
N LEU A 163 -2.01 12.34 -1.33
CA LEU A 163 -3.01 13.27 -1.87
C LEU A 163 -2.45 14.06 -3.07
N ALA A 164 -1.22 14.54 -2.97
CA ALA A 164 -0.54 15.21 -4.09
C ALA A 164 -0.39 14.27 -5.29
N THR A 165 -0.06 13.00 -5.05
CA THR A 165 0.06 12.00 -6.11
C THR A 165 -1.28 11.73 -6.78
N PHE A 166 -2.36 11.55 -6.03
CA PHE A 166 -3.71 11.39 -6.60
C PHE A 166 -4.19 12.63 -7.35
N LEU A 167 -3.85 13.84 -6.87
CA LEU A 167 -4.15 15.09 -7.56
C LEU A 167 -3.44 15.16 -8.92
N VAL A 168 -2.12 14.93 -8.94
CA VAL A 168 -1.31 14.93 -10.17
C VAL A 168 -1.78 13.83 -11.12
N PHE A 169 -2.01 12.62 -10.60
CA PHE A 169 -2.56 11.51 -11.36
C PHE A 169 -3.90 11.87 -12.01
N GLY A 170 -4.84 12.39 -11.23
CA GLY A 170 -6.16 12.77 -11.73
C GLY A 170 -6.07 13.88 -12.79
N ALA A 171 -5.25 14.90 -12.56
CA ALA A 171 -5.09 16.03 -13.48
C ALA A 171 -4.36 15.64 -14.78
N ALA A 172 -3.32 14.80 -14.69
CA ALA A 172 -2.47 14.47 -15.84
C ALA A 172 -2.97 13.26 -16.64
N MET A 173 -3.54 12.24 -15.98
CA MET A 173 -3.83 10.95 -16.62
C MET A 173 -5.30 10.78 -17.04
N LEU A 174 -6.25 11.35 -16.30
CA LEU A 174 -7.67 11.19 -16.64
C LEU A 174 -8.06 11.86 -17.97
N PRO A 175 -7.66 13.10 -18.28
CA PRO A 175 -8.04 13.72 -19.54
C PRO A 175 -7.61 12.92 -20.77
N LEU A 176 -6.47 12.23 -20.68
CA LEU A 176 -5.90 11.41 -21.75
C LEU A 176 -6.63 10.07 -21.92
N THR A 177 -7.24 9.54 -20.85
CA THR A 177 -7.85 8.20 -20.84
C THR A 177 -9.37 8.22 -20.99
N VAL A 178 -10.04 9.30 -20.61
CA VAL A 178 -11.51 9.41 -20.69
C VAL A 178 -12.02 9.34 -22.14
N GLY A 179 -11.24 9.82 -23.12
CA GLY A 179 -11.59 9.67 -24.55
C GLY A 179 -11.62 8.22 -25.04
N HIS A 180 -10.96 7.31 -24.31
CA HIS A 180 -10.87 5.88 -24.62
C HIS A 180 -11.84 5.05 -23.76
N LEU A 181 -12.79 5.70 -23.08
CA LEU A 181 -13.74 5.04 -22.19
C LEU A 181 -14.77 4.25 -23.00
N GLY A 182 -14.55 2.94 -23.11
CA GLY A 182 -15.50 2.00 -23.69
C GLY A 182 -16.28 1.21 -22.64
N TRP A 183 -17.43 0.65 -23.05
CA TRP A 183 -18.17 -0.31 -22.24
C TRP A 183 -17.34 -1.51 -21.74
N PRO A 184 -16.40 -2.08 -22.52
CA PRO A 184 -15.54 -3.17 -22.03
C PRO A 184 -14.65 -2.73 -20.86
N VAL A 185 -14.06 -1.53 -20.95
CA VAL A 185 -13.21 -0.97 -19.88
C VAL A 185 -14.02 -0.75 -18.61
N MET A 186 -15.21 -0.15 -18.74
CA MET A 186 -16.10 0.09 -17.60
C MET A 186 -16.58 -1.23 -16.97
N GLY A 187 -16.99 -2.18 -17.80
CA GLY A 187 -17.42 -3.51 -17.35
C GLY A 187 -16.30 -4.25 -16.60
N TYR A 188 -15.08 -4.21 -17.14
CA TYR A 188 -13.92 -4.77 -16.46
C TYR A 188 -13.62 -4.05 -15.14
N ALA A 189 -13.60 -2.71 -15.13
CA ALA A 189 -13.32 -1.94 -13.91
C ALA A 189 -14.33 -2.28 -12.80
N ILE A 190 -15.63 -2.29 -13.11
CA ILE A 190 -16.68 -2.66 -12.15
C ILE A 190 -16.52 -4.11 -11.69
N ALA A 191 -16.31 -5.06 -12.60
CA ALA A 191 -16.10 -6.47 -12.25
C ALA A 191 -14.82 -6.67 -11.41
N SER A 192 -13.77 -5.90 -11.67
CA SER A 192 -12.49 -5.93 -10.95
C SER A 192 -12.64 -5.46 -9.51
N LEU A 193 -13.42 -4.40 -9.29
CA LEU A 193 -13.69 -3.84 -7.94
C LEU A 193 -14.73 -4.65 -7.16
N THR A 194 -15.59 -5.40 -7.84
CA THR A 194 -16.64 -6.20 -7.20
C THR A 194 -16.30 -7.68 -7.21
N ILE A 195 -16.53 -8.39 -8.30
CA ILE A 195 -16.42 -9.86 -8.38
C ILE A 195 -14.99 -10.33 -8.12
N VAL A 196 -14.02 -9.78 -8.85
CA VAL A 196 -12.61 -10.20 -8.76
C VAL A 196 -12.01 -9.89 -7.40
N ARG A 197 -12.52 -8.87 -6.70
CA ARG A 197 -12.10 -8.53 -5.36
C ARG A 197 -12.83 -9.33 -4.29
N MET A 198 -14.16 -9.33 -4.31
CA MET A 198 -15.00 -9.81 -3.22
C MET A 198 -15.06 -11.33 -3.17
N LEU A 199 -14.98 -12.03 -4.30
CA LEU A 199 -15.02 -13.50 -4.30
C LEU A 199 -13.78 -14.12 -3.63
N PRO A 200 -12.52 -13.76 -3.99
CA PRO A 200 -11.35 -14.31 -3.30
C PRO A 200 -11.31 -13.98 -1.82
N VAL A 201 -11.77 -12.79 -1.41
CA VAL A 201 -11.88 -12.42 0.02
C VAL A 201 -12.93 -13.27 0.72
N ALA A 202 -14.10 -13.48 0.10
CA ALA A 202 -15.13 -14.33 0.70
C ALA A 202 -14.64 -15.78 0.85
N LEU A 203 -13.88 -16.28 -0.13
CA LEU A 203 -13.26 -17.61 -0.08
C LEU A 203 -12.16 -17.70 0.99
N SER A 204 -11.31 -16.70 1.15
CA SER A 204 -10.24 -16.71 2.17
C SER A 204 -10.78 -16.62 3.59
N LEU A 205 -11.98 -16.05 3.77
CA LEU A 205 -12.68 -15.97 5.05
C LEU A 205 -13.54 -17.21 5.35
N THR A 206 -13.57 -18.22 4.46
CA THR A 206 -14.27 -19.47 4.76
C THR A 206 -13.70 -20.13 6.01
N GLY A 207 -14.57 -20.43 6.98
CA GLY A 207 -14.17 -20.98 8.28
C GLY A 207 -13.84 -19.93 9.36
N ALA A 208 -13.73 -18.64 9.02
CA ALA A 208 -13.48 -17.58 10.01
C ALA A 208 -14.69 -17.27 10.93
N ARG A 209 -15.85 -17.90 10.66
CA ARG A 209 -17.13 -17.71 11.38
C ARG A 209 -17.61 -16.25 11.44
N LEU A 210 -17.12 -15.40 10.54
CA LEU A 210 -17.55 -14.01 10.42
C LEU A 210 -18.91 -13.95 9.73
N SER A 211 -19.66 -12.88 9.97
CA SER A 211 -20.91 -12.65 9.26
C SER A 211 -20.68 -12.37 7.77
N TRP A 212 -21.66 -12.73 6.94
CA TRP A 212 -21.65 -12.37 5.51
C TRP A 212 -21.50 -10.86 5.28
N ARG A 213 -22.03 -10.02 6.18
CA ARG A 213 -21.86 -8.56 6.11
C ARG A 213 -20.40 -8.16 6.30
N THR A 214 -19.67 -8.85 7.15
CA THR A 214 -18.21 -8.69 7.30
C THR A 214 -17.46 -9.17 6.06
N HIS A 215 -17.90 -10.25 5.41
CA HIS A 215 -17.31 -10.69 4.14
C HIS A 215 -17.49 -9.64 3.05
N LEU A 216 -18.69 -9.08 2.91
CA LEU A 216 -18.97 -7.98 1.99
C LEU A 216 -18.17 -6.73 2.33
N PHE A 217 -18.03 -6.40 3.62
CA PHE A 217 -17.30 -5.21 4.06
C PHE A 217 -15.80 -5.32 3.79
N LEU A 218 -15.16 -6.44 4.17
CA LEU A 218 -13.75 -6.72 3.89
C LEU A 218 -13.49 -6.85 2.38
N GLY A 219 -14.42 -7.48 1.66
CA GLY A 219 -14.37 -7.60 0.20
C GLY A 219 -14.42 -6.23 -0.47
N TRP A 220 -15.39 -5.40 -0.10
CA TRP A 220 -15.54 -4.06 -0.69
C TRP A 220 -14.35 -3.15 -0.36
N PHE A 221 -13.88 -3.11 0.89
CA PHE A 221 -12.80 -2.21 1.30
C PHE A 221 -11.41 -2.75 0.95
N GLY A 222 -11.13 -2.85 -0.35
CA GLY A 222 -9.79 -3.06 -0.92
C GLY A 222 -9.57 -2.13 -2.12
N PRO A 223 -9.54 -0.80 -1.90
CA PRO A 223 -9.43 0.16 -2.97
C PRO A 223 -8.11 -0.01 -3.73
N ARG A 224 -8.16 0.12 -5.05
CA ARG A 224 -6.97 0.25 -5.92
C ARG A 224 -6.45 1.68 -5.85
N GLY A 225 -5.14 1.84 -5.77
CA GLY A 225 -4.52 3.14 -5.54
C GLY A 225 -3.08 3.23 -6.02
N LEU A 226 -2.20 3.82 -5.20
CA LEU A 226 -0.86 4.27 -5.59
C LEU A 226 0.02 3.17 -6.18
N ALA A 227 0.03 1.97 -5.59
CA ALA A 227 0.80 0.85 -6.08
C ALA A 227 0.42 0.46 -7.53
N SER A 228 -0.87 0.46 -7.86
CA SER A 228 -1.33 0.18 -9.23
C SER A 228 -0.91 1.26 -10.22
N ILE A 229 -0.93 2.54 -9.81
CA ILE A 229 -0.45 3.66 -10.64
C ILE A 229 1.05 3.48 -10.90
N LEU A 230 1.82 3.23 -9.85
CA LEU A 230 3.26 3.01 -9.93
C LEU A 230 3.60 1.86 -10.87
N PHE A 231 2.96 0.71 -10.71
CA PHE A 231 3.21 -0.47 -11.53
C PHE A 231 2.85 -0.24 -12.99
N ALA A 232 1.76 0.49 -13.27
CA ALA A 232 1.42 0.89 -14.62
C ALA A 232 2.54 1.74 -15.24
N LEU A 233 3.01 2.78 -14.54
CA LEU A 233 4.08 3.66 -15.02
C LEU A 233 5.41 2.92 -15.21
N LEU A 234 5.77 2.02 -14.29
CA LEU A 234 6.98 1.21 -14.38
C LEU A 234 6.96 0.34 -15.65
N ILE A 235 5.84 -0.32 -15.92
CA ILE A 235 5.67 -1.13 -17.13
C ILE A 235 5.74 -0.26 -18.38
N LEU A 236 5.23 0.97 -18.33
CA LEU A 236 5.38 1.88 -19.46
C LEU A 236 6.83 2.18 -19.77
N GLU A 237 7.61 2.47 -18.76
CA GLU A 237 8.99 2.88 -18.95
C GLU A 237 9.87 1.71 -19.38
N GLN A 238 9.63 0.52 -18.82
CA GLN A 238 10.60 -0.58 -18.88
C GLN A 238 10.21 -1.74 -19.81
N ALA A 239 8.95 -1.83 -20.23
CA ALA A 239 8.45 -2.99 -20.94
C ALA A 239 7.72 -2.62 -22.24
N GLU A 240 8.27 -3.06 -23.37
CA GLU A 240 7.53 -3.13 -24.62
C GLU A 240 6.59 -4.32 -24.54
N ILE A 241 5.30 -4.06 -24.38
CA ILE A 241 4.26 -5.09 -24.30
C ILE A 241 3.16 -4.80 -25.32
N PRO A 242 2.57 -5.85 -25.93
CA PRO A 242 1.36 -5.69 -26.73
C PRO A 242 0.24 -5.04 -25.90
N HIS A 243 -0.57 -4.19 -26.54
CA HIS A 243 -1.74 -3.55 -25.90
C HIS A 243 -1.40 -2.69 -24.65
N ARG A 244 -0.19 -2.12 -24.61
CA ARG A 244 0.30 -1.23 -23.53
C ARG A 244 -0.69 -0.10 -23.21
N GLU A 245 -1.24 0.55 -24.25
CA GLU A 245 -2.21 1.64 -24.09
C GLU A 245 -3.52 1.17 -23.47
N GLU A 246 -4.04 0.01 -23.87
CA GLU A 246 -5.26 -0.56 -23.30
C GLU A 246 -5.07 -0.92 -21.83
N LEU A 247 -3.93 -1.53 -21.49
CA LEU A 247 -3.58 -1.86 -20.10
C LEU A 247 -3.53 -0.60 -19.22
N LEU A 248 -3.00 0.50 -19.74
CA LEU A 248 -3.03 1.79 -19.05
C LEU A 248 -4.42 2.33 -18.85
N VAL A 249 -5.20 2.43 -19.94
CA VAL A 249 -6.55 3.00 -19.89
C VAL A 249 -7.37 2.23 -18.86
N VAL A 250 -7.32 0.90 -18.89
CA VAL A 250 -8.05 0.06 -17.94
C VAL A 250 -7.55 0.26 -16.51
N THR A 251 -6.23 0.35 -16.29
CA THR A 251 -5.66 0.57 -14.95
C THR A 251 -6.06 1.92 -14.39
N ILE A 252 -5.89 2.99 -15.17
CA ILE A 252 -6.17 4.38 -14.77
C ILE A 252 -7.66 4.54 -14.45
N ILE A 253 -8.55 4.05 -15.33
CA ILE A 253 -10.00 4.11 -15.10
C ILE A 253 -10.40 3.28 -13.88
N THR A 254 -9.81 2.09 -13.68
CA THR A 254 -10.11 1.26 -12.50
C THR A 254 -9.67 1.93 -11.21
N VAL A 255 -8.47 2.52 -11.16
CA VAL A 255 -7.97 3.25 -10.00
C VAL A 255 -8.82 4.49 -9.72
N ALA A 256 -9.22 5.23 -10.75
CA ALA A 256 -10.07 6.41 -10.58
C ALA A 256 -11.47 6.06 -10.09
N LEU A 257 -12.11 5.04 -10.70
CA LEU A 257 -13.39 4.53 -10.25
C LEU A 257 -13.30 4.01 -8.80
N SER A 258 -12.21 3.33 -8.47
CA SER A 258 -11.93 2.87 -7.11
C SER A 258 -11.82 4.04 -6.13
N ALA A 259 -11.00 5.05 -6.42
CA ALA A 259 -10.80 6.20 -5.56
C ALA A 259 -12.13 6.94 -5.29
N LEU A 260 -12.95 7.13 -6.34
CA LEU A 260 -14.27 7.76 -6.21
C LEU A 260 -15.25 6.89 -5.42
N ALA A 261 -15.40 5.61 -5.77
CA ALA A 261 -16.36 4.71 -5.15
C ALA A 261 -16.03 4.44 -3.68
N HIS A 262 -14.78 4.11 -3.36
CA HIS A 262 -14.36 3.83 -1.99
C HIS A 262 -14.28 5.12 -1.17
N GLY A 263 -13.79 6.24 -1.74
CA GLY A 263 -13.80 7.53 -1.06
C GLY A 263 -15.20 7.99 -0.66
N ALA A 264 -16.18 7.88 -1.58
CA ALA A 264 -17.57 8.25 -1.29
C ALA A 264 -18.26 7.30 -0.30
N THR A 265 -17.86 6.02 -0.26
CA THR A 265 -18.51 5.00 0.57
C THR A 265 -17.83 4.74 1.91
N ALA A 266 -16.57 5.17 2.11
CA ALA A 266 -15.78 4.81 3.28
C ALA A 266 -16.42 5.22 4.61
N ALA A 267 -16.65 6.51 4.83
CA ALA A 267 -17.29 6.99 6.06
C ALA A 267 -18.72 6.43 6.27
N PRO A 268 -19.66 6.49 5.29
CA PRO A 268 -21.02 6.02 5.52
C PRO A 268 -21.09 4.50 5.75
N MET A 269 -20.30 3.69 5.02
CA MET A 269 -20.31 2.24 5.23
C MET A 269 -19.59 1.83 6.50
N ALA A 270 -18.49 2.49 6.89
CA ALA A 270 -17.84 2.24 8.18
C ALA A 270 -18.80 2.51 9.35
N ASN A 271 -19.54 3.63 9.30
CA ASN A 271 -20.55 3.98 10.29
C ASN A 271 -21.67 2.93 10.38
N ARG A 272 -22.21 2.52 9.23
CA ARG A 272 -23.27 1.51 9.16
C ARG A 272 -22.78 0.14 9.64
N TYR A 273 -21.59 -0.28 9.22
CA TYR A 273 -21.01 -1.56 9.62
C TYR A 273 -20.76 -1.60 11.14
N ALA A 274 -20.16 -0.54 11.69
CA ALA A 274 -19.96 -0.42 13.13
C ALA A 274 -21.27 -0.55 13.92
N ALA A 275 -22.35 0.11 13.49
CA ALA A 275 -23.66 -0.01 14.13
C ALA A 275 -24.25 -1.43 14.04
N ILE A 276 -24.03 -2.13 12.92
CA ILE A 276 -24.47 -3.51 12.72
C ILE A 276 -23.72 -4.46 13.65
N VAL A 277 -22.41 -4.31 13.80
CA VAL A 277 -21.62 -5.16 14.70
C VAL A 277 -21.95 -4.87 16.16
N ALA A 278 -22.10 -3.60 16.54
CA ALA A 278 -22.48 -3.20 17.90
C ALA A 278 -23.83 -3.78 18.34
N SER A 279 -24.80 -3.91 17.43
CA SER A 279 -26.11 -4.50 17.75
C SER A 279 -26.08 -6.03 17.91
N ARG A 280 -24.96 -6.70 17.59
CA ARG A 280 -24.81 -8.16 17.69
C ARG A 280 -24.16 -8.64 18.99
N GLY A 281 -23.72 -7.74 19.86
CA GLY A 281 -23.09 -8.10 21.14
C GLY A 281 -21.82 -8.94 20.94
N GLU A 282 -21.73 -10.08 21.63
CA GLU A 282 -20.61 -11.03 21.48
C GLU A 282 -20.64 -11.69 20.10
N CYS A 283 -19.72 -11.27 19.23
CA CYS A 283 -19.57 -11.82 17.89
C CYS A 283 -18.08 -12.03 17.56
N PRO A 284 -17.75 -12.96 16.65
CA PRO A 284 -16.37 -13.21 16.24
C PRO A 284 -15.62 -11.96 15.74
N GLU A 285 -16.35 -11.00 15.18
CA GLU A 285 -15.84 -9.69 14.77
C GLU A 285 -15.31 -8.84 15.93
N ALA A 286 -15.96 -8.92 17.09
CA ALA A 286 -15.66 -8.11 18.28
C ALA A 286 -14.71 -8.80 19.27
N MET A 287 -14.18 -9.98 18.91
CA MET A 287 -13.20 -10.68 19.73
C MET A 287 -11.99 -9.76 19.99
N PRO A 288 -11.57 -9.59 21.26
CA PRO A 288 -10.43 -8.77 21.59
C PRO A 288 -9.19 -9.37 20.95
N VAL A 289 -8.46 -8.52 20.23
CA VAL A 289 -7.16 -8.82 19.66
C VAL A 289 -6.15 -7.89 20.31
N SER A 290 -4.89 -8.33 20.43
CA SER A 290 -3.81 -7.41 20.80
C SER A 290 -3.81 -6.28 19.78
N GLU A 291 -4.07 -5.06 20.23
CA GLU A 291 -4.00 -3.91 19.35
C GLU A 291 -2.54 -3.72 18.95
N MET A 292 -2.18 -4.14 17.74
CA MET A 292 -1.03 -3.56 17.03
C MET A 292 -1.19 -2.05 17.11
N PRO A 293 -0.13 -1.29 17.45
CA PRO A 293 -0.20 0.15 17.64
C PRO A 293 -0.96 0.76 16.48
N THR A 294 -2.20 1.17 16.72
CA THR A 294 -2.95 1.90 15.72
C THR A 294 -2.41 3.32 15.71
N ARG A 295 -2.36 3.87 14.50
CA ARG A 295 -2.05 5.25 14.10
C ARG A 295 -2.55 6.39 15.01
N HIS A 296 -3.50 6.14 15.91
CA HIS A 296 -3.74 6.94 17.10
C HIS A 296 -4.11 5.99 18.24
N GLY A 297 -3.38 6.04 19.34
CA GLY A 297 -3.67 5.26 20.54
C GLY A 297 -2.50 4.40 20.99
N MET A 298 -1.43 5.02 21.49
CA MET A 298 -0.63 4.38 22.53
C MET A 298 -1.01 5.00 23.88
N PRO A 299 -1.15 4.21 24.95
CA PRO A 299 -1.39 4.74 26.28
C PRO A 299 -0.17 5.54 26.72
N SER A 300 -0.42 6.74 27.24
CA SER A 300 0.60 7.58 27.86
C SER A 300 1.31 6.78 28.95
N VAL A 301 2.63 6.63 28.81
CA VAL A 301 3.47 6.09 29.87
C VAL A 301 3.34 7.03 31.07
N PRO A 302 2.97 6.56 32.28
CA PRO A 302 2.96 7.41 33.45
C PRO A 302 4.37 7.92 33.69
N GLY A 303 4.54 9.24 33.75
CA GLY A 303 5.80 9.88 34.05
C GLY A 303 6.40 9.30 35.33
N GLY A 304 7.58 8.72 35.21
CA GLY A 304 8.42 8.37 36.34
C GLY A 304 9.08 9.63 36.89
N HIS A 305 8.89 9.82 38.20
CA HIS A 305 9.54 10.82 39.04
C HIS A 305 11.07 10.86 38.90
#